data_AF-A0A318ZC82-F1
#
_entry.id   AF-A0A318ZC82-F1
#
_cell.length_a   1.000
_cell.length_b   1.000
_cell.length_c   1.000
_cell.angle_alpha   90.00
_cell.angle_beta   90.00
_cell.angle_gamma   90.00
#
_symmetry.space_group_name_H-M   'P 1'
#
loop_
_entity.id
_entity.type
_entity.pdbx_description
1 polymer ?
#
loop_
_entity_poly.entity_id
_entity_poly.type
_entity_poly.pdbx_seq_one_letter_code
_entity_poly.pdbx_strand_id
1 'polypeptide(L)'
;MPPIVHCVRHAQGVHNLCTANHVIHDPLLTDLGNEQCRTLRDSFARHEHIDLITASPLRRTIYTALQSFEPVFQARPNLKVIALPDTQETSDVACDTGSEPDALRKEMEGKPVDLSWVYEGWNVKSGRFAPTNKAIKDRARAARRWLKGRPEKEIVLVTHGGFLHYFTEDWEDSSQFQGTGWTNTEYRTYVFSEEEDRDDLEGYALDGDNATLVETLESRQRRGKSGPMPSREQQKTLYKIGTQGWDDQGLQLSTAEREAAKVPEGQEIEGVRA
;
A
#
# COMPACT_ATOMS: atom_id res chain seq x y z
N MET A 1 -8.74 -16.06 -17.21
CA MET A 1 -8.85 -14.59 -17.10
C MET A 1 -8.03 -14.16 -15.91
N PRO A 2 -7.33 -13.01 -15.98
CA PRO A 2 -6.66 -12.44 -14.82
C PRO A 2 -7.62 -12.23 -13.63
N PRO A 3 -7.13 -12.26 -12.38
CA PRO A 3 -7.98 -12.06 -11.21
C PRO A 3 -8.50 -10.63 -11.08
N ILE A 4 -9.64 -10.45 -10.41
CA ILE A 4 -10.09 -9.17 -9.87
C ILE A 4 -9.30 -8.90 -8.59
N VAL A 5 -8.83 -7.67 -8.39
CA VAL A 5 -8.06 -7.29 -7.21
C VAL A 5 -8.81 -6.24 -6.39
N HIS A 6 -9.11 -6.56 -5.13
CA HIS A 6 -9.63 -5.63 -4.14
C HIS A 6 -8.48 -5.07 -3.31
N CYS A 7 -8.07 -3.86 -3.62
CA CYS A 7 -7.00 -3.16 -2.92
C CYS A 7 -7.58 -2.46 -1.69
N VAL A 8 -6.96 -2.65 -0.53
CA VAL A 8 -7.42 -2.11 0.76
C VAL A 8 -6.27 -1.37 1.44
N ARG A 9 -6.49 -0.12 1.85
CA ARG A 9 -5.58 0.57 2.77
C ARG A 9 -5.79 0.02 4.18
N HIS A 10 -4.70 -0.25 4.91
CA HIS A 10 -4.78 -0.69 6.31
C HIS A 10 -5.63 0.26 7.19
N ALA A 11 -6.20 -0.30 8.25
CA ALA A 11 -6.89 0.46 9.28
C ALA A 11 -5.93 1.36 10.07
N GLN A 12 -6.45 2.30 10.84
CA GLN A 12 -5.65 3.25 11.60
C GLN A 12 -4.64 2.53 12.51
N GLY A 13 -3.36 2.76 12.25
CA GLY A 13 -2.27 2.35 13.13
C GLY A 13 -1.89 3.47 14.09
N VAL A 14 -1.15 3.14 15.15
CA VAL A 14 -0.69 4.14 16.13
C VAL A 14 0.11 5.28 15.47
N HIS A 15 0.87 4.98 14.41
CA HIS A 15 1.59 5.99 13.61
C HIS A 15 0.68 7.02 12.93
N ASN A 16 -0.58 6.68 12.61
CA ASN A 16 -1.50 7.63 11.96
C ASN A 16 -2.01 8.71 12.91
N LEU A 17 -1.80 8.59 14.22
CA LEU A 17 -2.30 9.56 15.20
C LEU A 17 -1.54 10.90 15.13
N CYS A 18 -0.23 10.86 14.89
CA CYS A 18 0.60 12.04 14.70
C CYS A 18 1.97 11.69 14.13
N THR A 19 2.64 12.66 13.50
CA THR A 19 3.99 12.50 12.92
C THR A 19 5.04 12.04 13.95
N ALA A 20 4.90 12.45 15.22
CA ALA A 20 5.80 12.02 16.29
C ALA A 20 5.78 10.50 16.50
N ASN A 21 4.69 9.82 16.16
CA ASN A 21 4.57 8.37 16.26
C ASN A 21 5.23 7.62 15.10
N HIS A 22 5.76 8.30 14.08
CA HIS A 22 6.47 7.65 12.96
C HIS A 22 7.75 6.93 13.40
N VAL A 23 8.27 7.24 14.60
CA VAL A 23 9.42 6.54 15.22
C VAL A 23 9.05 5.18 15.81
N ILE A 24 7.75 4.89 15.98
CA ILE A 24 7.29 3.61 16.54
C ILE A 24 7.47 2.55 15.46
N HIS A 25 8.36 1.60 15.70
CA HIS A 25 8.65 0.51 14.79
C HIS A 25 7.46 -0.44 14.64
N ASP A 26 7.12 -0.80 13.39
CA ASP A 26 6.04 -1.72 13.00
C ASP A 26 4.79 -1.67 13.92
N PRO A 27 4.11 -0.52 13.97
CA PRO A 27 3.08 -0.26 14.97
C PRO A 27 1.81 -1.08 14.71
N LEU A 28 1.14 -1.44 15.79
CA LEU A 28 -0.18 -2.06 15.78
C LEU A 28 -1.29 -1.09 15.38
N LEU A 29 -2.49 -1.65 15.18
CA LEU A 29 -3.74 -0.92 15.05
C LEU A 29 -4.12 -0.24 16.37
N THR A 30 -4.80 0.90 16.28
CA THR A 30 -5.47 1.54 17.41
C THR A 30 -6.83 0.89 17.68
N ASP A 31 -7.50 1.25 18.78
CA ASP A 31 -8.89 0.82 19.02
C ASP A 31 -9.83 1.26 17.90
N LEU A 32 -9.68 2.51 17.43
CA LEU A 32 -10.38 3.01 16.25
C LEU A 32 -10.01 2.21 14.98
N GLY A 33 -8.76 1.81 14.81
CA GLY A 33 -8.35 0.91 13.73
C GLY A 33 -9.07 -0.44 13.77
N ASN A 34 -9.26 -1.02 14.96
CA ASN A 34 -10.03 -2.24 15.13
C ASN A 34 -11.53 -2.03 14.83
N GLU A 35 -12.09 -0.86 15.17
CA GLU A 35 -13.45 -0.47 14.77
C GLU A 35 -13.60 -0.35 13.25
N GLN A 36 -12.65 0.33 12.59
CA GLN A 36 -12.60 0.43 11.14
C GLN A 36 -12.53 -0.95 10.48
N CYS A 37 -11.77 -1.89 11.05
CA CYS A 37 -11.72 -3.27 10.54
C CYS A 37 -13.09 -3.95 10.60
N ARG A 38 -13.85 -3.76 11.69
CA ARG A 38 -15.22 -4.28 11.84
C ARG A 38 -16.19 -3.64 10.84
N THR A 39 -16.09 -2.33 10.65
CA THR A 39 -16.90 -1.63 9.64
C THR A 39 -16.63 -2.15 8.23
N LEU A 40 -15.36 -2.37 7.86
CA LEU A 40 -15.01 -2.96 6.58
C LEU A 40 -15.54 -4.41 6.47
N ARG A 41 -15.41 -5.22 7.52
CA ARG A 41 -15.97 -6.57 7.56
C ARG A 41 -17.46 -6.57 7.26
N ASP A 42 -18.22 -5.68 7.89
CA ASP A 42 -19.68 -5.67 7.79
C ASP A 42 -20.17 -5.06 6.45
N SER A 43 -19.38 -4.17 5.84
CA SER A 43 -19.74 -3.47 4.59
C SER A 43 -19.17 -4.11 3.31
N PHE A 44 -18.16 -4.98 3.41
CA PHE A 44 -17.58 -5.65 2.26
C PHE A 44 -18.49 -6.78 1.76
N ALA A 45 -19.21 -6.53 0.67
CA ALA A 45 -20.24 -7.44 0.16
C ALA A 45 -19.72 -8.71 -0.53
N ARG A 46 -18.40 -8.85 -0.73
CA ARG A 46 -17.83 -9.90 -1.61
C ARG A 46 -17.08 -11.01 -0.89
N HIS A 47 -17.20 -11.14 0.44
CA HIS A 47 -16.49 -12.18 1.22
C HIS A 47 -16.58 -13.58 0.62
N GLU A 48 -17.78 -13.98 0.16
CA GLU A 48 -18.01 -15.31 -0.41
C GLU A 48 -17.23 -15.58 -1.71
N HIS A 49 -16.83 -14.53 -2.43
CA HIS A 49 -16.12 -14.62 -3.72
C HIS A 49 -14.59 -14.64 -3.56
N ILE A 50 -14.06 -14.25 -2.40
CA ILE A 50 -12.62 -14.12 -2.18
C ILE A 50 -11.94 -15.49 -2.13
N ASP A 51 -11.00 -15.71 -3.05
CA ASP A 51 -10.23 -16.94 -3.17
C ASP A 51 -8.84 -16.84 -2.51
N LEU A 52 -8.30 -15.62 -2.41
CA LEU A 52 -7.02 -15.34 -1.78
C LEU A 52 -7.02 -13.99 -1.08
N ILE A 53 -6.38 -13.95 0.09
CA ILE A 53 -6.08 -12.71 0.80
C ILE A 53 -4.56 -12.56 0.87
N THR A 54 -4.06 -11.40 0.49
CA THR A 54 -2.67 -11.02 0.61
C THR A 54 -2.56 -9.78 1.49
N ALA A 55 -1.43 -9.66 2.19
CA ALA A 55 -1.14 -8.47 2.96
C ALA A 55 0.33 -8.12 2.84
N SER A 56 0.66 -6.83 3.00
CA SER A 56 2.03 -6.48 3.37
C SER A 56 2.41 -7.15 4.70
N PRO A 57 3.66 -7.61 4.87
CA PRO A 57 4.14 -8.23 6.11
C PRO A 57 4.29 -7.28 7.31
N LEU A 58 3.73 -6.06 7.26
CA LEU A 58 3.66 -5.19 8.43
C LEU A 58 2.46 -5.58 9.32
N ARG A 59 2.60 -5.38 10.63
CA ARG A 59 1.60 -5.85 11.60
C ARG A 59 0.24 -5.23 11.36
N ARG A 60 0.18 -3.91 11.13
CA ARG A 60 -1.08 -3.20 10.82
C ARG A 60 -1.83 -3.75 9.61
N THR A 61 -1.14 -4.19 8.56
CA THR A 61 -1.77 -4.75 7.35
C THR A 61 -2.22 -6.19 7.59
N ILE A 62 -1.41 -6.99 8.30
CA ILE A 62 -1.79 -8.36 8.67
C ILE A 62 -3.04 -8.34 9.56
N TYR A 63 -3.06 -7.53 10.62
CA TYR A 63 -4.23 -7.46 11.50
C TYR A 63 -5.45 -6.85 10.83
N THR A 64 -5.27 -5.88 9.92
CA THR A 64 -6.40 -5.40 9.10
C THR A 64 -6.97 -6.55 8.25
N ALA A 65 -6.12 -7.34 7.59
CA ALA A 65 -6.56 -8.47 6.79
C ALA A 65 -7.29 -9.53 7.63
N LEU A 66 -6.72 -9.93 8.77
CA LEU A 66 -7.31 -10.94 9.65
C LEU A 66 -8.66 -10.52 10.21
N GLN A 67 -8.82 -9.24 10.59
CA GLN A 67 -10.06 -8.75 11.21
C GLN A 67 -11.14 -8.40 10.17
N SER A 68 -10.78 -7.70 9.09
CA SER A 68 -11.76 -7.26 8.10
C SER A 68 -12.29 -8.39 7.24
N PHE A 69 -11.51 -9.45 7.03
CA PHE A 69 -11.91 -10.60 6.20
C PHE A 69 -12.12 -11.87 7.02
N GLU A 70 -12.40 -11.71 8.31
CA GLU A 70 -12.75 -12.80 9.23
C GLU A 70 -13.82 -13.77 8.67
N PRO A 71 -14.90 -13.31 8.00
CA PRO A 71 -15.88 -14.19 7.37
C PRO A 71 -15.29 -15.15 6.31
N VAL A 72 -14.23 -14.74 5.61
CA VAL A 72 -13.55 -15.58 4.60
C VAL A 72 -12.88 -16.77 5.28
N PHE A 73 -12.20 -16.56 6.42
CA PHE A 73 -11.54 -17.63 7.18
C PHE A 73 -12.54 -18.54 7.88
N GLN A 74 -13.67 -18.01 8.34
CA GLN A 74 -14.77 -18.83 8.87
C GLN A 74 -15.33 -19.79 7.80
N ALA A 75 -15.56 -19.27 6.59
CA ALA A 75 -16.07 -20.08 5.47
C ALA A 75 -15.01 -21.02 4.88
N ARG A 76 -13.72 -20.65 4.96
CA ARG A 76 -12.59 -21.40 4.40
C ARG A 76 -11.47 -21.54 5.44
N PRO A 77 -11.57 -22.47 6.40
CA PRO A 77 -10.62 -22.57 7.53
C PRO A 77 -9.16 -22.84 7.16
N ASN A 78 -8.90 -23.35 5.94
CA ASN A 78 -7.56 -23.62 5.44
C ASN A 78 -6.96 -22.42 4.67
N LEU A 79 -7.74 -21.39 4.36
CA LEU A 79 -7.27 -20.20 3.68
C LEU A 79 -6.36 -19.41 4.63
N LYS A 80 -5.23 -18.93 4.11
CA LYS A 80 -4.28 -18.11 4.86
C LYS A 80 -4.05 -16.78 4.14
N VAL A 81 -3.74 -15.75 4.92
CA VAL A 81 -3.18 -14.50 4.39
C VAL A 81 -1.76 -14.78 3.92
N ILE A 82 -1.45 -14.54 2.65
CA ILE A 82 -0.06 -14.57 2.17
C ILE A 82 0.58 -13.20 2.42
N ALA A 83 1.64 -13.17 3.24
CA ALA A 83 2.38 -11.95 3.50
C ALA A 83 3.41 -11.69 2.39
N LEU A 84 3.28 -10.58 1.65
CA LEU A 84 4.09 -10.25 0.47
C LEU A 84 5.01 -9.04 0.72
N PRO A 85 6.33 -9.22 0.87
CA PRO A 85 7.26 -8.10 1.11
C PRO A 85 7.25 -7.01 0.04
N ASP A 86 6.91 -7.34 -1.21
CA ASP A 86 6.86 -6.34 -2.28
C ASP A 86 5.78 -5.28 -2.07
N THR A 87 4.81 -5.51 -1.17
CA THR A 87 3.67 -4.62 -0.93
C THR A 87 3.79 -3.76 0.34
N GLN A 88 5.01 -3.61 0.87
CA GLN A 88 5.32 -2.71 2.00
C GLN A 88 5.09 -1.22 1.70
N GLU A 89 5.02 -0.38 2.74
CA GLU A 89 4.93 1.07 2.55
C GLU A 89 6.23 1.63 1.93
N THR A 90 6.12 2.84 1.36
CA THR A 90 7.11 3.46 0.48
C THR A 90 8.36 3.97 1.18
N SER A 91 8.28 4.34 2.46
CA SER A 91 9.38 5.03 3.14
C SER A 91 10.29 4.10 3.96
N ASP A 92 11.39 4.66 4.44
CA ASP A 92 12.32 4.03 5.38
C ASP A 92 12.11 4.45 6.85
N VAL A 93 11.03 5.19 7.16
CA VAL A 93 10.77 5.53 8.56
C VAL A 93 10.49 4.28 9.39
N ALA A 94 10.74 4.35 10.70
CA ALA A 94 10.62 3.20 11.59
C ALA A 94 9.23 2.56 11.53
N CYS A 95 8.15 3.34 11.44
CA CYS A 95 6.81 2.79 11.32
C CYS A 95 6.56 2.03 10.00
N ASP A 96 7.32 2.31 8.94
CA ASP A 96 7.22 1.62 7.65
C ASP A 96 8.23 0.49 7.49
N THR A 97 9.07 0.28 8.50
CA THR A 97 10.03 -0.81 8.60
C THR A 97 9.38 -1.97 9.37
N GLY A 98 9.45 -3.16 8.78
CA GLY A 98 8.78 -4.35 9.31
C GLY A 98 9.59 -5.07 10.39
N SER A 99 8.90 -5.84 11.22
CA SER A 99 9.50 -6.69 12.26
C SER A 99 10.51 -7.71 11.70
N GLU A 100 11.47 -8.09 12.54
CA GLU A 100 12.38 -9.20 12.23
C GLU A 100 11.59 -10.49 11.93
N PRO A 101 12.04 -11.33 10.98
CA PRO A 101 11.30 -12.52 10.55
C PRO A 101 10.87 -13.43 11.71
N ASP A 102 11.77 -13.73 12.65
CA ASP A 102 11.48 -14.63 13.77
C ASP A 102 10.50 -14.01 14.77
N ALA A 103 10.61 -12.71 15.01
CA ALA A 103 9.67 -11.98 15.86
C ALA A 103 8.26 -12.01 15.25
N LEU A 104 8.14 -11.76 13.94
CA LEU A 104 6.88 -11.80 13.23
C LEU A 104 6.29 -13.21 13.19
N ARG A 105 7.10 -14.24 12.92
CA ARG A 105 6.66 -15.65 12.95
C ARG A 105 6.11 -16.05 14.30
N LYS A 106 6.79 -15.65 15.38
CA LYS A 106 6.34 -15.92 16.74
C LYS A 106 5.00 -15.23 17.05
N GLU A 107 4.83 -13.97 16.63
CA GLU A 107 3.57 -13.24 16.85
C GLU A 107 2.40 -13.82 16.05
N MET A 108 2.65 -14.29 14.84
CA MET A 108 1.63 -14.87 13.96
C MET A 108 1.39 -16.37 14.20
N GLU A 109 2.07 -16.98 15.19
CA GLU A 109 1.88 -18.37 15.55
C GLU A 109 0.40 -18.66 15.89
N GLY A 110 -0.15 -19.71 15.30
CA GLY A 110 -1.57 -20.08 15.46
C GLY A 110 -2.57 -19.22 14.68
N LYS A 111 -2.14 -18.18 13.94
CA LYS A 111 -2.99 -17.37 13.07
C LYS A 111 -2.97 -17.91 11.63
N PRO A 112 -4.01 -17.69 10.81
CA PRO A 112 -4.04 -18.12 9.41
C PRO A 112 -3.20 -17.19 8.52
N VAL A 113 -1.88 -17.15 8.77
CA VAL A 113 -0.91 -16.33 8.04
C VAL A 113 0.19 -17.21 7.48
N ASP A 114 0.46 -17.09 6.18
CA ASP A 114 1.59 -17.68 5.50
C ASP A 114 2.71 -16.64 5.37
N LEU A 115 3.82 -16.90 6.08
CA LEU A 115 5.01 -16.07 6.12
C LEU A 115 6.15 -16.66 5.28
N SER A 116 5.87 -17.57 4.34
CA SER A 116 6.88 -18.22 3.48
C SER A 116 7.72 -17.24 2.65
N TRP A 117 7.18 -16.05 2.35
CA TRP A 117 7.88 -14.98 1.63
C TRP A 117 8.60 -13.99 2.57
N VAL A 118 8.49 -14.14 3.89
CA VAL A 118 9.17 -13.31 4.87
C VAL A 118 10.52 -13.94 5.18
N TYR A 119 11.52 -13.62 4.36
CA TYR A 119 12.90 -14.09 4.45
C TYR A 119 13.81 -13.09 5.14
N GLU A 120 14.99 -13.51 5.60
CA GLU A 120 15.97 -12.63 6.25
C GLU A 120 16.31 -11.39 5.39
N GLY A 121 16.18 -10.20 5.97
CA GLY A 121 16.46 -8.94 5.28
C GLY A 121 15.32 -8.35 4.44
N TRP A 122 14.12 -8.96 4.42
CA TRP A 122 12.94 -8.41 3.74
C TRP A 122 12.53 -7.00 4.20
N ASN A 123 12.85 -6.67 5.45
CA ASN A 123 12.55 -5.42 6.13
C ASN A 123 13.68 -4.39 6.02
N VAL A 124 14.83 -4.75 5.41
CA VAL A 124 15.95 -3.81 5.22
C VAL A 124 15.63 -2.88 4.05
N LYS A 125 15.47 -1.58 4.33
CA LYS A 125 15.06 -0.52 3.38
C LYS A 125 16.16 -0.11 2.39
N SER A 126 16.74 -1.09 1.70
CA SER A 126 17.79 -0.92 0.69
C SER A 126 17.54 -1.82 -0.52
N GLY A 127 18.28 -1.60 -1.62
CA GLY A 127 18.14 -2.38 -2.85
C GLY A 127 16.69 -2.43 -3.35
N ARG A 128 16.10 -3.62 -3.37
CA ARG A 128 14.69 -3.85 -3.78
C ARG A 128 13.68 -3.09 -2.93
N PHE A 129 13.98 -2.88 -1.64
CA PHE A 129 13.09 -2.23 -0.68
C PHE A 129 13.55 -0.80 -0.34
N ALA A 130 14.47 -0.24 -1.13
CA ALA A 130 14.91 1.14 -0.95
C ALA A 130 13.74 2.12 -1.08
N PRO A 131 13.74 3.22 -0.29
CA PRO A 131 12.72 4.26 -0.35
C PRO A 131 12.93 5.16 -1.58
N THR A 132 12.88 4.60 -2.78
CA THR A 132 13.08 5.34 -4.04
C THR A 132 11.97 5.05 -5.03
N ASN A 133 11.59 6.04 -5.83
CA ASN A 133 10.57 5.88 -6.87
C ASN A 133 10.83 4.65 -7.75
N LYS A 134 12.07 4.41 -8.16
CA LYS A 134 12.44 3.26 -8.98
C LYS A 134 12.17 1.94 -8.26
N ALA A 135 12.71 1.75 -7.05
CA ALA A 135 12.55 0.49 -6.31
C ALA A 135 11.07 0.21 -6.00
N ILE A 136 10.30 1.24 -5.66
CA ILE A 136 8.87 1.12 -5.37
C ILE A 136 8.07 0.75 -6.63
N LYS A 137 8.32 1.39 -7.78
CA LYS A 137 7.72 1.00 -9.07
C LYS A 137 8.06 -0.44 -9.45
N ASP A 138 9.31 -0.85 -9.27
CA ASP A 138 9.78 -2.19 -9.61
C ASP A 138 9.07 -3.27 -8.77
N ARG A 139 8.93 -3.06 -7.46
CA ARG A 139 8.22 -4.01 -6.58
C ARG A 139 6.70 -3.96 -6.77
N ALA A 140 6.13 -2.79 -7.04
CA ALA A 140 4.72 -2.64 -7.40
C ALA A 140 4.38 -3.44 -8.67
N ARG A 141 5.21 -3.32 -9.72
CA ARG A 141 5.08 -4.11 -10.95
C ARG A 141 5.25 -5.60 -10.70
N ALA A 142 6.24 -6.00 -9.90
CA ALA A 142 6.44 -7.41 -9.54
C ALA A 142 5.21 -7.99 -8.81
N ALA A 143 4.63 -7.24 -7.87
CA ALA A 143 3.41 -7.62 -7.18
C ALA A 143 2.22 -7.73 -8.14
N ARG A 144 2.03 -6.77 -9.06
CA ARG A 144 0.99 -6.85 -10.09
C ARG A 144 1.12 -8.09 -10.94
N ARG A 145 2.33 -8.40 -11.43
CA ARG A 145 2.60 -9.59 -12.25
C ARG A 145 2.38 -10.89 -11.48
N TRP A 146 2.80 -10.92 -10.21
CA TRP A 146 2.56 -12.06 -9.33
C TRP A 146 1.05 -12.31 -9.16
N LEU A 147 0.27 -11.26 -8.90
CA LEU A 147 -1.19 -11.32 -8.78
C LEU A 147 -1.85 -11.70 -10.11
N LYS A 148 -1.43 -11.14 -11.25
CA LYS A 148 -1.96 -11.47 -12.58
C LYS A 148 -1.79 -12.96 -12.93
N GLY A 149 -0.70 -13.58 -12.47
CA GLY A 149 -0.37 -14.99 -12.69
C GLY A 149 -1.05 -15.97 -11.73
N ARG A 150 -1.84 -15.49 -10.78
CA ARG A 150 -2.54 -16.33 -9.81
C ARG A 150 -3.73 -17.08 -10.43
N PRO A 151 -3.99 -18.34 -10.02
CA PRO A 151 -5.19 -19.08 -10.45
C PRO A 151 -6.49 -18.60 -9.79
N GLU A 152 -6.42 -17.87 -8.69
CA GLU A 152 -7.57 -17.33 -7.96
C GLU A 152 -8.38 -16.32 -8.78
N LYS A 153 -9.69 -16.22 -8.56
CA LYS A 153 -10.56 -15.31 -9.34
C LYS A 153 -10.66 -13.93 -8.71
N GLU A 154 -10.79 -13.86 -7.38
CA GLU A 154 -10.84 -12.60 -6.64
C GLU A 154 -9.83 -12.61 -5.50
N ILE A 155 -8.98 -11.59 -5.49
CA ILE A 155 -7.87 -11.47 -4.55
C ILE A 155 -8.01 -10.17 -3.77
N VAL A 156 -7.86 -10.24 -2.46
CA VAL A 156 -7.70 -9.06 -1.62
C VAL A 156 -6.21 -8.74 -1.46
N LEU A 157 -5.84 -7.47 -1.61
CA LEU A 157 -4.53 -6.94 -1.25
C LEU A 157 -4.69 -5.87 -0.16
N VAL A 158 -4.29 -6.20 1.07
CA VAL A 158 -4.23 -5.25 2.19
C VAL A 158 -2.84 -4.64 2.30
N THR A 159 -2.73 -3.35 2.04
CA THR A 159 -1.44 -2.64 1.96
C THR A 159 -1.58 -1.21 2.48
N HIS A 160 -0.77 -0.27 1.99
CA HIS A 160 -0.58 1.06 2.55
C HIS A 160 -0.93 2.15 1.54
N GLY A 161 -1.27 3.34 2.03
CA GLY A 161 -1.79 4.42 1.19
C GLY A 161 -0.78 4.89 0.15
N GLY A 162 0.48 5.13 0.55
CA GLY A 162 1.52 5.56 -0.38
C GLY A 162 1.80 4.50 -1.44
N PHE A 163 1.96 3.25 -1.02
CA PHE A 163 2.22 2.13 -1.93
C PHE A 163 1.10 1.92 -2.95
N LEU A 164 -0.16 2.15 -2.59
CA LEU A 164 -1.30 1.94 -3.48
C LEU A 164 -1.25 2.79 -4.76
N HIS A 165 -0.66 3.98 -4.71
CA HIS A 165 -0.49 4.80 -5.93
C HIS A 165 0.49 4.17 -6.92
N TYR A 166 1.60 3.62 -6.44
CA TYR A 166 2.54 2.89 -7.30
C TYR A 166 1.95 1.56 -7.77
N PHE A 167 1.23 0.86 -6.90
CA PHE A 167 0.63 -0.44 -7.22
C PHE A 167 -0.50 -0.32 -8.25
N THR A 168 -1.41 0.62 -8.06
CA THR A 168 -2.57 0.80 -8.94
C THR A 168 -2.28 1.67 -10.15
N GLU A 169 -1.18 2.44 -10.11
CA GLU A 169 -0.90 3.51 -11.09
C GLU A 169 -2.02 4.56 -11.19
N ASP A 170 -2.88 4.64 -10.15
CA ASP A 170 -3.88 5.69 -10.01
C ASP A 170 -3.35 6.83 -9.15
N TRP A 171 -3.05 7.95 -9.80
CA TRP A 171 -2.55 9.18 -9.17
C TRP A 171 -3.62 10.27 -9.08
N GLU A 172 -4.85 9.99 -9.51
CA GLU A 172 -6.00 10.87 -9.29
C GLU A 172 -6.15 11.12 -7.78
N ASP A 173 -6.13 12.39 -7.37
CA ASP A 173 -6.25 12.81 -5.97
C ASP A 173 -5.16 12.29 -5.02
N SER A 174 -4.00 11.85 -5.55
CA SER A 174 -2.90 11.31 -4.75
C SER A 174 -2.37 12.25 -3.66
N SER A 175 -2.51 13.56 -3.85
CA SER A 175 -2.10 14.58 -2.89
C SER A 175 -3.24 15.02 -1.96
N GLN A 176 -4.42 14.42 -2.04
CA GLN A 176 -5.48 14.65 -1.04
C GLN A 176 -5.11 14.01 0.31
N PHE A 177 -5.54 14.65 1.41
CA PHE A 177 -5.11 14.35 2.78
C PHE A 177 -3.58 14.49 2.94
N GLN A 178 -2.97 13.89 3.96
CA GLN A 178 -1.50 13.76 4.04
C GLN A 178 -1.00 12.74 3.01
N GLY A 179 -1.05 13.13 1.73
CA GLY A 179 -0.45 12.47 0.56
C GLY A 179 -0.82 11.01 0.32
N THR A 180 -2.07 10.61 0.55
CA THR A 180 -2.48 9.25 0.16
C THR A 180 -3.76 9.20 -0.64
N GLY A 181 -4.63 10.20 -0.68
CA GLY A 181 -5.90 10.09 -1.42
C GLY A 181 -6.78 8.87 -1.10
N TRP A 182 -6.46 8.11 -0.04
CA TRP A 182 -7.07 6.85 0.39
C TRP A 182 -7.40 7.00 1.87
N THR A 183 -8.62 6.70 2.30
CA THR A 183 -8.95 6.69 3.74
C THR A 183 -8.59 5.33 4.37
N ASN A 184 -8.36 5.27 5.69
CA ASN A 184 -8.11 3.99 6.36
C ASN A 184 -9.28 3.02 6.11
N THR A 185 -8.98 1.75 5.80
CA THR A 185 -9.96 0.72 5.40
C THR A 185 -10.78 1.01 4.14
N GLU A 186 -10.43 2.05 3.37
CA GLU A 186 -10.99 2.20 2.03
C GLU A 186 -10.56 1.01 1.17
N TYR A 187 -11.51 0.48 0.41
CA TYR A 187 -11.24 -0.51 -0.63
C TYR A 187 -11.66 -0.01 -2.01
N ARG A 188 -10.81 -0.26 -2.99
CA ARG A 188 -11.12 -0.07 -4.42
C ARG A 188 -10.89 -1.36 -5.18
N THR A 189 -11.66 -1.56 -6.23
CA THR A 189 -11.67 -2.79 -7.02
C THR A 189 -11.09 -2.53 -8.40
N TYR A 190 -10.18 -3.41 -8.82
CA TYR A 190 -9.43 -3.29 -10.06
C TYR A 190 -9.51 -4.57 -10.89
N VAL A 191 -9.43 -4.39 -12.20
CA VAL A 191 -9.17 -5.46 -13.17
C VAL A 191 -7.85 -5.18 -13.87
N PHE A 192 -7.20 -6.22 -14.38
CA PHE A 192 -6.02 -6.03 -15.24
C PHE A 192 -6.45 -5.50 -16.61
N SER A 193 -5.68 -4.56 -17.16
CA SER A 193 -5.85 -4.09 -18.54
C SER A 193 -5.70 -5.26 -19.52
N GLU A 194 -6.49 -5.22 -20.59
CA GLU A 194 -6.34 -6.12 -21.73
C GLU A 194 -5.14 -5.72 -22.61
N GLU A 195 -4.69 -4.47 -22.51
CA GLU A 195 -3.53 -3.94 -23.22
C GLU A 195 -2.22 -4.32 -22.51
N GLU A 196 -1.18 -4.61 -23.29
CA GLU A 196 0.19 -4.76 -22.79
C GLU A 196 0.90 -3.41 -22.78
N ASP A 197 1.16 -2.88 -21.59
CA ASP A 197 1.99 -1.69 -21.41
C ASP A 197 3.45 -2.08 -21.22
N ARG A 198 4.36 -1.42 -21.96
CA ARG A 198 5.80 -1.73 -21.95
C ARG A 198 6.67 -0.56 -21.47
N ASP A 199 6.05 0.46 -20.90
CA ASP A 199 6.70 1.60 -20.25
C ASP A 199 6.10 1.82 -18.86
N ASP A 200 6.77 2.57 -18.00
CA ASP A 200 6.19 3.07 -16.75
C ASP A 200 5.54 4.46 -16.94
N LEU A 201 4.99 5.04 -15.87
CA LEU A 201 4.36 6.37 -15.92
C LEU A 201 5.33 7.53 -16.19
N GLU A 202 6.65 7.28 -16.16
CA GLU A 202 7.66 8.27 -16.55
C GLU A 202 8.13 8.05 -18.01
N GLY A 203 7.66 6.99 -18.67
CA GLY A 203 8.01 6.63 -20.04
C GLY A 203 9.28 5.78 -20.15
N TYR A 204 9.82 5.27 -19.04
CA TYR A 204 10.95 4.34 -19.10
C TYR A 204 10.49 2.96 -19.55
N ALA A 205 11.21 2.36 -20.50
CA ALA A 205 10.89 1.04 -21.02
C ALA A 205 11.01 -0.05 -19.93
N LEU A 206 10.10 -1.02 -19.97
CA LEU A 206 10.00 -2.15 -19.06
C LEU A 206 10.30 -3.46 -19.78
N ASP A 207 10.92 -4.39 -19.06
CA ASP A 207 11.13 -5.76 -19.55
C ASP A 207 9.83 -6.59 -19.46
N GLY A 208 9.00 -6.47 -20.50
CA GLY A 208 7.70 -7.12 -20.65
C GLY A 208 6.52 -6.33 -20.07
N ASP A 209 5.34 -6.95 -20.04
CA ASP A 209 4.09 -6.32 -19.59
C ASP A 209 4.17 -5.72 -18.17
N ASN A 210 3.71 -4.48 -18.02
CA ASN A 210 3.55 -3.77 -16.75
C ASN A 210 2.44 -4.36 -15.86
N ALA A 211 1.54 -5.16 -16.44
CA ALA A 211 0.36 -5.71 -15.80
C ALA A 211 -0.54 -4.61 -15.20
N THR A 212 -0.74 -3.52 -15.97
CA THR A 212 -1.51 -2.33 -15.57
C THR A 212 -2.89 -2.70 -15.04
N LEU A 213 -3.32 -1.98 -14.00
CA LEU A 213 -4.63 -2.13 -13.37
C LEU A 213 -5.56 -0.98 -13.79
N VAL A 214 -6.85 -1.29 -13.91
CA VAL A 214 -7.91 -0.33 -14.20
C VAL A 214 -8.96 -0.43 -13.11
N GLU A 215 -9.24 0.67 -12.42
CA GLU A 215 -10.29 0.72 -11.40
C GLU A 215 -11.66 0.50 -12.05
N THR A 216 -12.48 -0.37 -11.46
CA THR A 216 -13.82 -0.65 -11.99
C THR A 216 -14.76 0.56 -11.82
N LEU A 217 -15.73 0.72 -12.72
CA LEU A 217 -16.72 1.80 -12.65
C LEU A 217 -17.51 1.78 -11.32
N GLU A 218 -17.89 0.60 -10.85
CA GLU A 218 -18.60 0.43 -9.57
C GLU A 218 -17.74 0.92 -8.39
N SER A 219 -16.44 0.61 -8.40
CA SER A 219 -15.50 1.10 -7.39
C SER A 219 -15.38 2.62 -7.41
N ARG A 220 -15.24 3.20 -8.61
CA ARG A 220 -15.19 4.65 -8.80
C ARG A 220 -16.44 5.35 -8.26
N GLN A 221 -17.63 4.83 -8.61
CA GLN A 221 -18.90 5.36 -8.13
C GLN A 221 -19.00 5.32 -6.59
N ARG A 222 -18.55 4.22 -5.98
CA ARG A 222 -18.56 4.06 -4.52
C ARG A 222 -17.70 5.09 -3.79
N ARG A 223 -16.61 5.58 -4.40
CA ARG A 223 -15.79 6.68 -3.88
C ARG A 223 -16.16 8.07 -4.44
N GLY A 224 -17.34 8.20 -5.05
CA GLY A 224 -17.88 9.49 -5.50
C GLY A 224 -17.33 10.00 -6.83
N LYS A 225 -16.67 9.15 -7.63
CA LYS A 225 -16.16 9.50 -8.96
C LYS A 225 -17.16 9.15 -10.05
N SER A 226 -17.17 9.97 -11.10
CA SER A 226 -17.91 9.73 -12.34
C SER A 226 -16.97 9.29 -13.45
N GLY A 227 -17.47 8.45 -14.36
CA GLY A 227 -16.72 8.01 -15.53
C GLY A 227 -15.60 6.99 -15.25
N PRO A 228 -14.90 6.55 -16.29
CA PRO A 228 -13.79 5.61 -16.19
C PRO A 228 -12.58 6.21 -15.45
N MET A 229 -11.64 5.35 -15.06
CA MET A 229 -10.33 5.77 -14.57
C MET A 229 -9.62 6.64 -15.62
N PRO A 230 -8.86 7.68 -15.23
CA PRO A 230 -8.05 8.45 -16.17
C PRO A 230 -7.16 7.53 -17.01
N SER A 231 -7.01 7.85 -18.30
CA SER A 231 -6.20 7.06 -19.22
C SER A 231 -4.74 7.01 -18.78
N ARG A 232 -3.98 6.04 -19.30
CA ARG A 232 -2.54 5.91 -19.00
C ARG A 232 -1.77 7.22 -19.23
N GLU A 233 -2.02 7.92 -20.34
CA GLU A 233 -1.40 9.22 -20.64
C GLU A 233 -1.79 10.32 -19.65
N GLN A 234 -3.05 10.32 -19.17
CA GLN A 234 -3.47 11.22 -18.10
C GLN A 234 -2.77 10.85 -16.79
N GLN A 235 -2.62 9.56 -16.48
CA GLN A 235 -1.90 9.08 -15.29
C GLN A 235 -0.41 9.48 -15.31
N LYS A 236 0.25 9.51 -16.47
CA LYS A 236 1.63 10.06 -16.59
C LYS A 236 1.71 11.52 -16.15
N THR A 237 0.67 12.31 -16.43
CA THR A 237 0.60 13.72 -16.02
C THR A 237 0.27 13.83 -14.53
N LEU A 238 -0.71 13.05 -14.05
CA LEU A 238 -1.10 13.02 -12.64
C LEU A 238 0.02 12.51 -11.73
N TYR A 239 0.85 11.58 -12.19
CA TYR A 239 2.04 11.11 -11.49
C TYR A 239 3.00 12.26 -11.16
N LYS A 240 3.31 13.10 -12.14
CA LYS A 240 4.21 14.25 -11.96
C LYS A 240 3.64 15.29 -10.98
N ILE A 241 2.33 15.53 -11.08
CA ILE A 241 1.62 16.44 -10.17
C ILE A 241 1.58 15.86 -8.74
N GLY A 242 1.28 14.57 -8.63
CA GLY A 242 1.13 13.87 -7.35
C GLY A 242 2.45 13.80 -6.58
N THR A 243 3.52 13.37 -7.26
CA THR A 243 4.87 13.30 -6.68
C THR A 243 5.35 14.67 -6.20
N GLN A 244 5.17 15.73 -7.00
CA GLN A 244 5.45 17.10 -6.55
C GLN A 244 4.59 17.50 -5.35
N GLY A 245 3.30 17.20 -5.37
CA GLY A 245 2.39 17.52 -4.27
C GLY A 245 2.68 16.75 -2.98
N TRP A 246 3.35 15.59 -3.05
CA TRP A 246 3.90 14.90 -1.89
C TRP A 246 5.15 15.59 -1.34
N ASP A 247 6.06 16.00 -2.22
CA ASP A 247 7.25 16.77 -1.84
C ASP A 247 6.88 18.07 -1.14
N ASP A 248 5.88 18.79 -1.67
CA ASP A 248 5.34 20.03 -1.08
C ASP A 248 4.72 19.82 0.32
N GLN A 249 4.31 18.58 0.63
CA GLN A 249 3.78 18.18 1.94
C GLN A 249 4.86 17.63 2.89
N GLY A 250 6.13 17.59 2.48
CA GLY A 250 7.21 17.01 3.27
C GLY A 250 7.15 15.47 3.37
N LEU A 251 6.56 14.82 2.36
CA LEU A 251 6.38 13.37 2.32
C LEU A 251 7.48 12.67 1.49
N GLN A 252 8.71 13.19 1.55
CA GLN A 252 9.85 12.57 0.89
C GLN A 252 9.98 11.10 1.30
N LEU A 253 10.49 10.28 0.39
CA LEU A 253 10.48 8.83 0.59
C LEU A 253 11.51 8.40 1.64
N SER A 254 12.70 8.99 1.66
CA SER A 254 13.72 8.66 2.65
C SER A 254 13.75 9.65 3.82
N THR A 255 14.13 9.14 4.99
CA THR A 255 14.32 9.92 6.21
C THR A 255 15.45 10.93 6.02
N ALA A 256 16.50 10.56 5.27
CA ALA A 256 17.60 11.46 4.93
C ALA A 256 17.13 12.67 4.11
N GLU A 257 16.27 12.45 3.11
CA GLU A 257 15.67 13.54 2.32
C GLU A 257 14.75 14.42 3.18
N ARG A 258 13.94 13.81 4.06
CA ARG A 258 13.10 14.58 5.01
C ARG A 258 13.93 15.46 5.94
N GLU A 259 15.06 14.96 6.42
CA GLU A 259 15.98 15.71 7.27
C GLU A 259 16.67 16.84 6.50
N ALA A 260 17.08 16.59 5.25
CA ALA A 260 17.68 17.61 4.38
C ALA A 260 16.68 18.70 3.94
N ALA A 261 15.40 18.34 3.79
CA ALA A 261 14.33 19.26 3.40
C ALA A 261 13.85 20.15 4.55
N LYS A 262 14.10 19.77 5.81
CA LYS A 262 13.92 20.69 6.94
C LYS A 262 14.87 21.87 6.74
N VAL A 263 14.32 23.05 6.46
CA VAL A 263 15.09 24.30 6.44
C VAL A 263 15.91 24.34 7.72
N PRO A 264 17.25 24.52 7.65
CA PRO A 264 18.06 24.68 8.85
C PRO A 264 17.40 25.75 9.72
N GLU A 265 17.16 25.47 11.00
CA GLU A 265 16.78 26.53 11.91
C GLU A 265 17.88 27.59 11.82
N GLY A 266 17.52 28.79 11.36
CA GLY A 266 18.47 29.89 11.22
C GLY A 266 19.24 30.06 12.52
N GLN A 267 20.55 30.29 12.41
CA GLN A 267 21.34 30.64 13.60
C GLN A 267 20.77 31.92 14.19
N GLU A 268 20.41 31.87 15.46
CA GLU A 268 20.05 33.08 16.21
C GLU A 268 21.32 33.92 16.37
N ILE A 269 21.42 35.01 15.60
CA ILE A 269 22.48 36.01 15.72
C ILE A 269 21.81 37.25 16.33
N GLU A 270 22.21 37.61 17.55
CA GLU A 270 21.76 38.82 18.25
C GLU A 270 20.22 38.98 18.41
N GLY A 271 19.50 37.86 18.62
CA GLY A 271 18.07 37.90 18.93
C GLY A 271 17.14 38.20 17.75
N VAL A 272 17.65 38.05 16.51
CA VAL A 272 16.84 38.08 15.28
C VAL A 272 17.01 36.75 14.56
N ARG A 273 15.90 36.07 14.24
CA ARG A 273 15.89 34.90 13.35
C ARG A 273 16.12 35.38 11.91
N ALA A 274 17.24 34.97 11.30
CA ALA A 274 17.50 35.09 9.87
C ALA A 274 17.08 33.81 9.14
#